data_AF-A0A7D7LGN9-F1
#
_entry.id   AF-A0A7D7LGN9-F1
#
_cell.length_a   1.000
_cell.length_b   1.000
_cell.length_c   1.000
_cell.angle_alpha   90.00
_cell.angle_beta   90.00
_cell.angle_gamma   90.00
#
_symmetry.space_group_name_H-M   'P 1'
#
loop_
_entity.id
_entity.type
_entity.pdbx_description
1 polymer ?
#
loop_
_entity_poly.entity_id
_entity_poly.type
_entity_poly.pdbx_seq_one_letter_code
_entity_poly.pdbx_strand_id
1 'polypeptide(L)' 'MQSFNLDQTITAWSSIAENVFVPHTEEEYERLVEILDCLIDQVGEDETHPLASLMEVIGVLIENYETEYISELEVIA' A
#
# COMPACT_ATOMS: atom_id res chain seq x y z
N MET A 1 6.29 -15.53 -21.76
CA MET A 1 6.87 -15.04 -20.48
C MET A 1 7.34 -13.63 -20.74
N GLN A 2 6.67 -12.62 -20.16
CA GLN A 2 7.20 -11.27 -20.20
C GLN A 2 8.59 -11.30 -19.56
N SER A 3 9.61 -10.82 -20.26
CA SER A 3 10.94 -10.67 -19.68
C SER A 3 10.82 -9.62 -18.58
N PHE A 4 10.94 -10.04 -17.32
CA PHE A 4 11.05 -9.14 -16.20
C PHE A 4 12.18 -8.14 -16.47
N ASN A 5 11.83 -6.88 -16.75
CA ASN A 5 12.80 -5.84 -17.07
C ASN A 5 13.16 -5.10 -15.78
N LEU A 6 14.25 -5.54 -15.16
CA LEU A 6 14.69 -5.00 -13.88
C LEU A 6 15.01 -3.50 -13.95
N ASP A 7 15.52 -2.97 -15.07
CA ASP A 7 15.84 -1.55 -15.19
C ASP A 7 14.57 -0.67 -15.19
N GLN A 8 13.52 -1.12 -15.90
CA GLN A 8 12.21 -0.47 -15.86
C GLN A 8 11.56 -0.61 -14.48
N THR A 9 11.67 -1.77 -13.84
CA THR A 9 11.20 -1.98 -12.48
C THR A 9 11.90 -1.08 -11.48
N ILE A 10 13.24 -0.95 -11.54
CA ILE A 10 14.01 -0.05 -10.67
C ILE A 10 13.54 1.39 -10.86
N THR A 11 13.34 1.84 -12.10
CA THR A 11 12.91 3.21 -12.39
C THR A 11 11.51 3.48 -11.81
N ALA A 12 10.55 2.58 -12.08
CA ALA A 12 9.18 2.72 -11.59
C ALA A 12 9.10 2.59 -10.06
N TRP A 13 9.82 1.63 -9.48
CA TRP A 13 9.86 1.40 -8.04
C TRP A 13 10.52 2.56 -7.30
N SER A 14 11.60 3.14 -7.84
CA SER A 14 12.29 4.27 -7.17
C SER A 14 11.37 5.47 -6.97
N SER A 15 10.40 5.69 -7.85
CA SER A 15 9.41 6.78 -7.70
C SER A 15 8.41 6.55 -6.57
N ILE A 16 8.18 5.29 -6.17
CA ILE A 16 7.19 4.93 -5.14
C ILE A 16 7.81 4.36 -3.86
N ALA A 17 9.09 3.97 -3.88
CA ALA A 17 9.79 3.35 -2.76
C ALA A 17 9.88 4.25 -1.52
N GLU A 18 9.86 5.58 -1.71
CA GLU A 18 9.80 6.54 -0.59
C GLU A 18 8.43 6.60 0.08
N ASN A 19 7.41 5.98 -0.53
CA ASN A 19 6.01 6.04 -0.11
C ASN A 19 5.46 4.66 0.28
N VAL A 20 6.04 3.58 -0.26
CA VAL A 20 5.59 2.20 -0.05
C VAL A 20 6.65 1.46 0.77
N PHE A 21 6.45 1.43 2.08
CA PHE A 21 7.34 0.77 3.04
C PHE A 21 6.55 0.32 4.26
N VAL A 22 7.16 -0.53 5.10
CA VAL A 22 6.54 -0.97 6.36
C VAL A 22 6.49 0.23 7.31
N PRO A 23 5.30 0.69 7.73
CA PRO A 23 5.21 1.85 8.61
C PRO A 23 5.66 1.47 10.03
N HIS A 24 6.37 2.38 10.68
CA HIS A 24 6.84 2.24 12.06
C HIS A 24 6.37 3.39 12.96
N THR A 25 5.79 4.44 12.37
CA THR A 25 5.21 5.61 13.04
C THR A 25 3.81 5.90 12.52
N GLU A 26 3.04 6.69 13.29
CA GLU A 26 1.68 7.09 12.91
C GLU A 26 1.66 7.92 11.62
N GLU A 27 2.63 8.83 11.43
CA GLU A 27 2.77 9.63 10.19
C GLU A 27 3.01 8.75 8.95
N GLU A 28 3.80 7.68 9.10
CA GLU A 28 4.05 6.73 8.03
C GLU A 28 2.82 5.87 7.72
N TYR A 29 2.07 5.49 8.75
CA TYR A 29 0.79 4.81 8.62
C TYR A 29 -0.24 5.68 7.89
N GLU A 30 -0.42 6.94 8.32
CA GLU A 30 -1.35 7.89 7.69
C GLU A 30 -1.02 8.08 6.20
N ARG A 31 0.26 8.16 5.86
CA ARG A 31 0.70 8.26 4.46
C ARG A 31 0.31 7.03 3.64
N LEU A 32 0.40 5.82 4.20
CA LEU A 32 -0.05 4.61 3.52
C LEU A 32 -1.57 4.58 3.34
N VAL A 33 -2.33 5.08 4.32
CA VAL A 33 -3.79 5.25 4.22
C VAL A 33 -4.14 6.21 3.07
N GLU A 34 -3.48 7.37 2.98
CA GLU A 34 -3.70 8.31 1.87
C GLU A 34 -3.38 7.69 0.50
N ILE A 35 -2.33 6.86 0.43
CA ILE A 35 -1.98 6.13 -0.79
C ILE A 35 -3.07 5.10 -1.11
N LEU A 36 -3.56 4.36 -0.12
CA LEU A 36 -4.63 3.38 -0.31
C LEU A 36 -5.89 4.04 -0.87
N ASP A 37 -6.30 5.19 -0.31
CA ASP A 37 -7.43 5.98 -0.82
C ASP A 37 -7.24 6.38 -2.28
N CYS A 38 -6.04 6.89 -2.63
CA CYS A 38 -5.71 7.22 -4.02
C CYS A 38 -5.78 5.99 -4.94
N LEU A 39 -5.37 4.81 -4.46
CA LEU A 39 -5.44 3.57 -5.23
C LEU A 39 -6.88 3.12 -5.43
N ILE A 40 -7.73 3.21 -4.40
CA ILE A 40 -9.16 2.89 -4.50
C ILE A 40 -9.84 3.79 -5.53
N ASP A 41 -9.55 5.09 -5.53
CA ASP A 41 -10.08 6.03 -6.51
C ASP A 41 -9.66 5.72 -7.96
N GLN A 42 -8.44 5.19 -8.15
CA GLN A 42 -7.93 4.84 -9.48
C GLN A 42 -8.38 3.45 -9.97
N VAL A 43 -8.36 2.45 -9.09
CA VAL A 43 -8.77 1.06 -9.40
C VAL A 43 -10.28 0.99 -9.56
N GLY A 44 -11.03 1.66 -8.69
CA GLY A 44 -12.49 1.64 -8.68
C GLY A 44 -13.03 0.21 -8.59
N GLU A 45 -13.89 -0.17 -9.54
CA GLU A 45 -14.49 -1.51 -9.64
C GLU A 45 -13.70 -2.46 -10.57
N ASP A 46 -12.55 -2.05 -11.11
CA ASP A 46 -11.75 -2.87 -12.02
C ASP A 46 -10.81 -3.80 -11.23
N GLU A 47 -11.30 -4.98 -10.88
CA GLU A 47 -10.50 -6.03 -10.23
C GLU A 47 -9.31 -6.52 -11.08
N THR A 48 -9.28 -6.23 -12.39
CA THR A 48 -8.16 -6.59 -13.27
C THR A 48 -7.11 -5.50 -13.38
N HIS A 49 -7.30 -4.38 -12.67
CA HIS A 49 -6.45 -3.21 -12.77
C HIS A 49 -5.00 -3.55 -12.34
N PRO A 50 -3.97 -3.07 -13.06
CA PRO A 50 -2.57 -3.33 -12.72
C PRO A 50 -2.15 -2.90 -11.31
N LEU A 51 -2.87 -1.93 -10.73
CA LEU A 51 -2.62 -1.44 -9.36
C LEU A 51 -3.39 -2.22 -8.27
N ALA A 52 -4.29 -3.14 -8.64
CA ALA A 52 -5.05 -3.93 -7.66
C ALA A 52 -4.13 -4.73 -6.73
N SER A 53 -3.03 -5.28 -7.27
CA SER A 53 -2.02 -5.98 -6.46
C SER A 53 -1.22 -5.05 -5.55
N LEU A 54 -1.01 -3.78 -5.95
CA LEU A 54 -0.39 -2.78 -5.09
C LEU A 54 -1.35 -2.39 -3.96
N MET A 55 -2.64 -2.23 -4.26
CA MET A 55 -3.69 -1.95 -3.28
C MET A 55 -3.74 -3.04 -2.19
N GLU A 56 -3.67 -4.31 -2.59
CA GLU A 56 -3.57 -5.45 -1.66
C GLU A 56 -2.33 -5.35 -0.76
N VAL A 57 -1.15 -5.08 -1.34
CA VAL A 57 0.10 -4.93 -0.57
C VAL A 57 0.01 -3.80 0.44
N ILE A 58 -0.51 -2.64 0.05
CA ILE A 58 -0.67 -1.48 0.94
C ILE A 58 -1.65 -1.81 2.08
N GLY A 59 -2.77 -2.47 1.78
CA GLY A 59 -3.73 -2.91 2.80
C GLY A 59 -3.09 -3.82 3.86
N VAL A 60 -2.26 -4.77 3.44
CA VAL A 60 -1.52 -5.65 4.37
C VAL A 60 -0.52 -4.87 5.24
N LEU A 61 0.14 -3.84 4.69
CA LEU A 61 1.08 -3.02 5.47
C LEU A 61 0.36 -2.19 6.55
N ILE A 62 -0.82 -1.66 6.22
CA ILE A 62 -1.70 -0.94 7.14
C ILE A 62 -2.19 -1.89 8.24
N GLU A 63 -2.78 -3.04 7.86
CA GLU A 63 -3.28 -4.05 8.81
C GLU A 63 -2.19 -4.52 9.79
N ASN A 64 -0.96 -4.72 9.28
CA ASN A 64 0.17 -5.13 10.11
C ASN A 64 0.56 -4.03 11.12
N TYR A 65 0.46 -2.75 10.75
CA TYR A 65 0.66 -1.66 11.70
C TYR A 65 -0.43 -1.61 12.75
N GLU A 66 -1.69 -1.67 12.32
CA GLU A 66 -2.85 -1.65 13.22
C GLU A 66 -2.74 -2.80 14.23
N THR A 67 -2.41 -4.01 13.79
CA THR A 67 -2.24 -5.18 14.67
C THR A 67 -1.22 -4.94 15.78
N GLU A 68 -0.11 -4.25 15.48
CA GLU A 68 0.99 -4.02 16.43
C GLU A 68 0.73 -2.83 17.36
N TYR A 69 0.03 -1.79 16.88
CA TYR A 69 -0.08 -0.50 17.59
C TYR A 69 -1.51 -0.13 18.02
N ILE A 70 -2.53 -0.65 17.34
CA ILE A 70 -3.95 -0.41 17.61
C ILE A 70 -4.57 -1.72 18.07
N SER A 71 -4.78 -1.84 19.38
CA SER A 71 -5.49 -3.01 19.90
C SER A 71 -6.90 -3.06 19.29
N GLU A 72 -7.28 -4.21 18.72
CA GLU A 72 -8.58 -4.53 18.09
C GLU A 72 -9.83 -4.07 18.89
N LEU A 73 -9.66 -3.77 20.17
CA LEU A 73 -10.69 -3.31 21.10
C LEU A 73 -11.00 -1.80 21.04
N GLU A 74 -10.17 -0.96 20.41
CA GLU A 74 -10.45 0.49 20.28
C GLU A 74 -11.39 0.82 19.11
N VAL A 75 -11.54 -0.08 18.13
CA VAL A 75 -12.34 0.17 16.91
C VAL A 75 -13.85 0.07 17.17
N ILE A 76 -14.28 -0.42 18.34
CA ILE A 76 -15.70 -0.67 18.68
C ILE A 76 -16.23 0.24 19.82
N ALA A 77 -15.52 1.31 20.19
CA ALA A 77 -15.90 2.21 21.29
C ALA A 77 -16.61 3.49 20.81
#